data_AF-A0A7V4Q4U9-F1
#
_entry.id   AF-A0A7V4Q4U9-F1
#
_cell.length_a   1.000
_cell.length_b   1.000
_cell.length_c   1.000
_cell.angle_alpha   90.00
_cell.angle_beta   90.00
_cell.angle_gamma   90.00
#
_symmetry.space_group_name_H-M   'P 1'
#
loop_
_entity.id
_entity.type
_entity.pdbx_description
1 polymer ?
#
loop_
_entity_poly.entity_id
_entity_poly.type
_entity_poly.pdbx_seq_one_letter_code
_entity_poly.pdbx_strand_id
1 'polypeptide(L)'
;MTLMERFFLDRESAQLVVVDVQEKLCRAMDPQVLEKLTGNISILLDTAAELGLPAMATEQYVKGLGETVPALKEKLTAPSLEKMTFSCCGGDGFLEALARSGRRQVILTGMETHVCVLQT
;
A
#
# COMPACT_ATOMS: atom_id res chain seq x y z
N MET A 1 -10.34 0.06 -26.76
CA MET A 1 -10.31 -0.37 -25.35
C MET A 1 -11.67 -0.94 -24.99
N THR A 2 -11.77 -2.22 -24.70
CA THR A 2 -13.01 -2.89 -24.31
C THR A 2 -13.39 -2.56 -22.86
N LEU A 3 -14.64 -2.82 -22.47
CA LEU A 3 -15.10 -2.64 -21.08
C LEU A 3 -14.26 -3.50 -20.11
N MET A 4 -13.91 -4.72 -20.52
CA MET A 4 -13.05 -5.63 -19.75
C MET A 4 -11.64 -5.05 -19.60
N GLU A 5 -11.02 -4.58 -20.68
CA GLU A 5 -9.68 -3.97 -20.62
C GLU A 5 -9.59 -2.75 -19.70
N ARG A 6 -10.71 -2.05 -19.48
CA ARG A 6 -10.73 -0.82 -18.67
C ARG A 6 -11.05 -1.04 -17.21
N PHE A 7 -11.97 -1.93 -16.90
CA PHE A 7 -12.54 -2.03 -15.55
C PHE A 7 -12.20 -3.35 -14.82
N PHE A 8 -11.59 -4.32 -15.50
CA PHE A 8 -11.16 -5.57 -14.86
C PHE A 8 -9.67 -5.51 -14.56
N LEU A 9 -9.30 -6.09 -13.42
CA LEU A 9 -7.89 -6.28 -13.06
C LEU A 9 -7.28 -7.38 -13.91
N ASP A 10 -6.07 -7.13 -14.38
CA ASP A 10 -5.21 -8.10 -15.04
C ASP A 10 -3.96 -8.29 -14.16
N ARG A 11 -3.69 -9.53 -13.76
CA ARG A 11 -2.55 -9.89 -12.92
C ARG A 11 -1.20 -9.50 -13.52
N GLU A 12 -1.09 -9.41 -14.85
CA GLU A 12 0.14 -8.97 -15.52
C GLU A 12 0.26 -7.45 -15.61
N SER A 13 -0.83 -6.72 -15.33
CA SER A 13 -0.92 -5.26 -15.41
C SER A 13 -1.09 -4.59 -14.04
N ALA A 14 -1.36 -5.34 -12.98
CA ALA A 14 -1.65 -4.83 -11.64
C ALA A 14 -0.44 -4.85 -10.68
N GLN A 15 -0.41 -3.90 -9.76
CA GLN A 15 0.50 -3.86 -8.60
C GLN A 15 -0.25 -3.38 -7.35
N LEU A 16 0.20 -3.82 -6.18
CA LEU A 16 -0.39 -3.48 -4.88
C LEU A 16 0.45 -2.39 -4.18
N VAL A 17 -0.24 -1.35 -3.68
CA VAL A 17 0.36 -0.29 -2.87
C VAL A 17 -0.34 -0.24 -1.52
N VAL A 18 0.43 -0.45 -0.44
CA VAL A 18 -0.03 -0.35 0.94
C VAL A 18 0.44 0.98 1.53
N VAL A 19 -0.50 1.85 1.90
CA VAL A 19 -0.23 3.22 2.32
C VAL A 19 -0.24 3.32 3.84
N ASP A 20 0.90 3.65 4.44
CA ASP A 20 1.06 4.24 5.77
C ASP A 20 0.37 3.50 6.94
N VAL A 21 0.35 2.17 6.93
CA VAL A 21 -0.21 1.35 8.04
C VAL A 21 0.81 1.22 9.18
N GLN A 22 1.03 2.32 9.90
CA GLN A 22 2.15 2.47 10.83
C GLN A 22 1.76 2.34 12.30
N GLU A 23 2.67 1.81 13.12
CA GLU A 23 2.42 1.43 14.52
C GLU A 23 1.75 2.52 15.38
N LYS A 24 2.24 3.77 15.33
CA LYS A 24 1.69 4.83 16.18
C LYS A 24 0.38 5.41 15.62
N LEU A 25 0.19 5.38 14.31
CA LEU A 25 -1.08 5.77 13.68
C LEU A 25 -2.18 4.76 14.03
N CYS A 26 -1.86 3.47 13.99
CA CYS A 26 -2.77 2.39 14.36
C CYS A 26 -3.25 2.47 15.82
N ARG A 27 -2.49 3.08 16.74
CA ARG A 27 -2.91 3.25 18.16
C ARG A 27 -4.13 4.16 18.32
N ALA A 28 -4.41 5.02 17.34
CA ALA A 28 -5.59 5.89 17.37
C ALA A 28 -6.86 5.21 16.83
N MET A 29 -6.74 4.01 16.25
CA MET A 29 -7.87 3.26 15.70
C MET A 29 -8.61 2.46 16.77
N ASP A 30 -9.90 2.23 16.51
CA ASP A 30 -10.63 1.16 17.21
C ASP A 30 -9.93 -0.20 16.97
N PRO A 31 -9.68 -1.00 18.03
CA PRO A 31 -8.96 -2.26 17.90
C PRO A 31 -9.61 -3.28 16.96
N GLN A 32 -10.94 -3.37 16.92
CA GLN A 32 -11.65 -4.33 16.04
C GLN A 32 -11.55 -3.88 14.59
N VAL A 33 -11.62 -2.57 14.34
CA VAL A 33 -11.41 -2.01 13.00
C VAL A 33 -9.97 -2.23 12.54
N LEU A 34 -8.99 -2.03 13.42
CA LEU A 34 -7.58 -2.27 13.13
C LEU A 34 -7.29 -3.75 12.81
N GLU A 35 -7.85 -4.68 13.59
CA GLU A 35 -7.72 -6.12 13.33
C GLU A 35 -8.29 -6.49 11.96
N LYS A 36 -9.47 -5.96 11.61
CA LYS A 36 -10.08 -6.18 10.29
C LYS A 36 -9.25 -5.56 9.17
N LEU A 37 -8.73 -4.35 9.36
CA LEU A 37 -7.89 -3.66 8.38
C LEU A 37 -6.61 -4.46 8.10
N THR A 38 -5.89 -4.82 9.16
CA THR A 38 -4.62 -5.57 9.06
C THR A 38 -4.84 -6.97 8.49
N GLY A 39 -5.91 -7.67 8.89
CA GLY A 39 -6.29 -8.96 8.31
C GLY A 39 -6.61 -8.88 6.82
N ASN A 40 -7.37 -7.88 6.38
CA ASN A 40 -7.70 -7.70 4.96
C ASN A 40 -6.48 -7.33 4.12
N ILE A 41 -5.60 -6.45 4.62
CA ILE A 41 -4.37 -6.09 3.91
C ILE A 41 -3.40 -7.28 3.86
N SER A 42 -3.35 -8.12 4.91
CA SER A 42 -2.60 -9.38 4.89
C SER A 42 -3.08 -10.28 3.76
N ILE A 43 -4.40 -10.47 3.61
CA ILE A 43 -4.97 -11.26 2.51
C ILE A 43 -4.56 -10.68 1.15
N LEU A 44 -4.56 -9.35 0.98
CA LEU A 44 -4.12 -8.70 -0.25
C LEU A 44 -2.63 -8.95 -0.54
N LEU A 45 -1.76 -8.86 0.48
CA LEU A 45 -0.33 -9.13 0.34
C LEU A 45 -0.07 -10.60 -0.03
N ASP A 46 -0.73 -11.54 0.66
CA ASP A 46 -0.61 -12.97 0.36
C ASP A 46 -1.13 -13.30 -1.05
N THR A 47 -2.24 -12.67 -1.45
CA THR A 47 -2.79 -12.80 -2.80
C THR A 47 -1.85 -12.22 -3.86
N ALA A 48 -1.25 -11.07 -3.59
CA ALA A 48 -0.28 -10.45 -4.50
C ALA A 48 0.94 -11.36 -4.69
N ALA A 49 1.45 -11.95 -3.61
CA ALA A 49 2.55 -12.91 -3.68
C ALA A 49 2.18 -14.16 -4.49
N GLU A 50 1.04 -14.79 -4.21
CA GLU A 50 0.58 -16.00 -4.91
C GLU A 50 0.34 -15.75 -6.41
N LEU A 51 -0.17 -14.58 -6.76
CA LEU A 51 -0.46 -14.21 -8.15
C LEU A 51 0.73 -13.55 -8.87
N GLY A 52 1.86 -13.33 -8.21
CA GLY A 52 3.05 -12.70 -8.80
C GLY A 52 2.87 -11.20 -9.11
N LEU A 53 2.06 -10.50 -8.32
CA LEU A 53 1.89 -9.05 -8.40
C LEU A 53 2.98 -8.36 -7.55
N PRO A 54 3.66 -7.34 -8.08
CA PRO A 54 4.52 -6.48 -7.28
C PRO A 54 3.72 -5.82 -6.16
N ALA A 55 4.29 -5.78 -4.97
CA ALA A 55 3.74 -5.08 -3.82
C ALA A 55 4.78 -4.12 -3.22
N MET A 56 4.34 -2.94 -2.82
CA MET A 56 5.16 -1.95 -2.14
C MET A 56 4.37 -1.29 -1.01
N ALA A 57 5.09 -0.76 -0.02
CA ALA A 57 4.50 0.03 1.05
C ALA A 57 5.12 1.42 1.14
N THR A 58 4.34 2.38 1.61
CA THR A 58 4.81 3.70 2.01
C THR A 58 4.69 3.89 3.52
N GLU A 59 5.56 4.73 4.07
CA GLU A 59 5.53 5.11 5.47
C GLU A 59 5.63 6.63 5.58
N GLN A 60 4.71 7.28 6.29
CA GLN A 60 4.78 8.71 6.54
C GLN A 60 5.60 9.00 7.80
N TYR A 61 6.64 9.83 7.70
CA TYR A 61 7.43 10.32 8.84
C TYR A 61 7.75 9.23 9.88
N VAL A 62 8.59 8.25 9.51
CA VAL A 62 8.86 7.03 10.30
C VAL A 62 9.33 7.37 11.71
N LYS A 63 10.19 8.39 11.85
CA LYS A 63 10.63 8.90 13.15
C LYS A 63 9.46 9.25 14.08
N GLY A 64 8.41 9.86 13.54
CA GLY A 64 7.23 10.29 14.28
C GLY A 64 6.17 9.21 14.45
N LEU A 65 5.88 8.44 13.39
CA LEU A 65 4.73 7.52 13.32
C LEU A 65 5.10 6.03 13.48
N GLY A 66 6.38 5.70 13.51
CA GLY A 66 6.87 4.32 13.55
C GLY A 66 6.92 3.70 12.16
N GLU A 67 7.28 2.43 12.11
CA GLU A 67 7.31 1.67 10.86
C GLU A 67 5.93 1.06 10.55
N THR A 68 5.79 0.44 9.39
CA THR A 68 4.66 -0.43 9.06
C THR A 68 4.49 -1.50 10.14
N VAL A 69 3.24 -1.78 10.54
CA VAL A 69 2.95 -2.78 11.57
C VAL A 69 3.56 -4.15 11.22
N PRO A 70 4.12 -4.89 12.20
CA PRO A 70 4.85 -6.13 11.95
C PRO A 70 4.09 -7.15 11.10
N ALA A 71 2.78 -7.32 11.37
CA ALA A 71 1.90 -8.25 10.66
C ALA A 71 1.86 -8.04 9.14
N LEU A 72 2.11 -6.81 8.67
CA LEU A 72 2.18 -6.48 7.25
C LEU A 72 3.63 -6.40 6.77
N LYS A 73 4.54 -5.88 7.61
CA LYS A 73 5.97 -5.71 7.29
C LYS A 73 6.63 -7.04 6.90
N GLU A 74 6.29 -8.12 7.59
CA GLU A 74 6.85 -9.46 7.34
C GLU A 74 6.46 -10.05 5.98
N LYS A 75 5.41 -9.52 5.34
CA LYS A 75 4.90 -9.98 4.03
C LYS A 75 5.44 -9.14 2.87
N LEU A 76 6.13 -8.04 3.16
CA LEU A 76 6.73 -7.18 2.15
C LEU A 76 8.13 -7.67 1.81
N THR A 77 8.44 -7.73 0.51
CA THR A 77 9.76 -8.17 0.02
C THR A 77 10.71 -7.01 -0.27
N ALA A 78 10.17 -5.81 -0.47
CA ALA A 78 10.91 -4.58 -0.69
C ALA A 78 10.82 -3.68 0.55
N PRO A 79 11.87 -2.86 0.81
CA PRO A 79 11.79 -1.82 1.83
C PRO A 79 10.64 -0.84 1.57
N SER A 80 9.99 -0.38 2.63
CA SER A 80 9.00 0.69 2.57
C SER A 80 9.64 1.99 2.08
N LEU A 81 8.87 2.81 1.36
CA LEU A 81 9.29 4.14 0.93
C LEU A 81 8.81 5.19 1.93
N GLU A 82 9.76 5.82 2.64
CA GLU A 82 9.44 6.90 3.55
C GLU A 82 9.09 8.19 2.79
N LYS A 83 8.06 8.90 3.25
CA LYS A 83 7.63 10.20 2.73
C LYS A 83 7.24 11.19 3.83
N MET A 84 7.32 12.47 3.51
CA MET A 84 6.76 13.55 4.35
C MET A 84 5.44 14.10 3.81
N THR A 85 5.12 13.84 2.54
CA THR A 85 3.88 14.25 1.89
C THR A 85 2.72 13.31 2.25
N PHE A 86 1.49 13.82 2.16
CA PHE A 86 0.29 12.98 2.29
C PHE A 86 0.09 12.08 1.07
N SER A 87 0.05 12.66 -0.13
CA SER A 87 0.06 11.89 -1.38
C SER A 87 1.38 11.14 -1.54
N CYS A 88 1.31 9.84 -1.87
CA CYS A 88 2.49 9.04 -2.19
C CYS A 88 3.22 9.57 -3.43
N CYS A 89 2.49 10.17 -4.37
CA CYS A 89 3.05 10.76 -5.59
C CYS A 89 4.00 11.95 -5.33
N GLY A 90 3.94 12.55 -4.13
CA GLY A 90 4.88 13.59 -3.70
C GLY A 90 6.10 13.07 -2.93
N GLY A 91 6.19 11.75 -2.70
CA GLY A 91 7.30 11.12 -2.00
C GLY A 91 8.45 10.76 -2.95
N ASP A 92 9.67 10.99 -2.51
CA ASP A 92 10.87 10.70 -3.29
C ASP A 92 10.95 9.20 -3.65
N GLY A 93 11.13 8.90 -4.93
CA GLY A 93 11.30 7.53 -5.42
C GLY A 93 10.00 6.73 -5.58
N PHE A 94 8.84 7.24 -5.15
CA PHE A 94 7.57 6.52 -5.26
C PHE A 94 7.14 6.31 -6.72
N LEU A 95 7.14 7.37 -7.53
CA LEU A 95 6.74 7.28 -8.93
C LEU A 95 7.71 6.41 -9.74
N GLU A 96 9.00 6.49 -9.44
CA GLU A 96 10.03 5.65 -10.07
C GLU A 96 9.87 4.18 -9.69
N ALA A 97 9.56 3.86 -8.44
CA ALA A 97 9.27 2.50 -8.00
C ALA A 97 8.00 1.96 -8.65
N LEU A 98 6.93 2.78 -8.70
CA LEU A 98 5.67 2.44 -9.33
C LEU A 98 5.83 2.20 -10.84
N ALA A 99 6.62 3.01 -11.53
CA ALA A 99 6.88 2.89 -12.96
C ALA A 99 7.77 1.67 -13.30
N ARG A 100 8.70 1.31 -12.40
CA ARG A 100 9.66 0.21 -12.61
C ARG A 100 8.99 -1.16 -12.77
N SER A 101 7.82 -1.34 -12.17
CA SER A 101 7.05 -2.58 -12.32
C SER A 101 6.44 -2.73 -13.72
N GLY A 102 6.31 -1.64 -14.49
CA GLY A 102 5.60 -1.60 -15.77
C GLY A 102 4.08 -1.79 -15.63
N ARG A 103 3.56 -1.94 -14.41
CA ARG A 103 2.15 -2.23 -14.11
C ARG A 103 1.33 -0.93 -14.14
N ARG A 104 0.25 -0.91 -14.92
CA ARG A 104 -0.59 0.27 -15.14
C ARG A 104 -1.83 0.33 -14.25
N GLN A 105 -2.19 -0.77 -13.61
CA GLN A 105 -3.30 -0.86 -12.67
C GLN A 105 -2.74 -0.87 -11.25
N VAL A 106 -3.27 -0.01 -10.39
CA VAL A 106 -2.84 0.12 -9.00
C VAL A 106 -3.98 -0.29 -8.10
N ILE A 107 -3.74 -1.30 -7.27
CA ILE A 107 -4.61 -1.65 -6.15
C ILE A 107 -4.10 -0.85 -4.95
N LEU A 108 -4.84 0.17 -4.55
CA LEU A 108 -4.46 1.07 -3.45
C LEU A 108 -5.22 0.67 -2.18
N THR A 109 -4.49 0.50 -1.08
CA THR A 109 -5.06 0.21 0.25
C THR A 109 -4.21 0.86 1.32
N GLY A 110 -4.72 0.97 2.55
CA GLY A 110 -3.97 1.50 3.68
C GLY A 110 -4.73 2.56 4.47
N MET A 111 -3.99 3.50 5.03
CA MET A 111 -4.50 4.52 5.96
C MET A 111 -3.89 5.91 5.66
N GLU A 112 -4.55 7.00 6.01
CA GLU A 112 -5.99 7.08 6.28
C GLU A 112 -6.77 7.27 4.97
N THR A 113 -7.96 6.65 4.89
CA THR A 113 -8.81 6.68 3.68
C THR A 113 -9.02 8.08 3.14
N HIS A 114 -9.17 9.07 4.04
CA HIS A 114 -9.55 10.44 3.70
C HIS A 114 -8.34 11.39 3.51
N VAL A 115 -7.11 10.90 3.70
CA VAL A 115 -5.88 11.71 3.57
C VAL A 115 -4.93 11.05 2.59
N CYS A 116 -4.06 10.14 3.07
CA CYS A 116 -3.00 9.57 2.25
C CYS A 116 -3.56 8.71 1.12
N VAL A 117 -4.63 7.94 1.37
CA VAL A 117 -5.26 7.13 0.33
C VAL A 117 -6.02 8.02 -0.67
N LEU A 118 -6.82 8.99 -0.20
CA LEU A 118 -7.61 9.86 -1.09
C LEU A 118 -6.74 10.77 -1.98
N GLN A 119 -5.62 11.26 -1.47
CA GLN A 119 -4.73 12.17 -2.20
C GLN A 119 -3.73 11.45 -3.12
N THR A 120 -3.62 10.13 -3.02
CA THR A 120 -2.73 9.31 -3.85
C THR A 120 -3.47 8.82 -5.08
#